data_AF-G9Y3S7-F1
#
_entry.id   AF-G9Y3S7-F1
#
_cell.length_a   1.000
_cell.length_b   1.000
_cell.length_c   1.000
_cell.angle_alpha   90.00
_cell.angle_beta   90.00
_cell.angle_gamma   90.00
#
_symmetry.space_group_name_H-M   'P 1'
#
loop_
_entity.id
_entity.type
_entity.pdbx_description
1 polymer ?
#
loop_
_entity_poly.entity_id
_entity_poly.type
_entity_poly.pdbx_seq_one_letter_code
_entity_poly.pdbx_strand_id
1 'polypeptide(L)'
;MGVKVKGLKQAKANFDHLIDDVVGKKAVRATYRILFIIGTQASIYTPIDTSTLINSQFREVKAGNKIITGRVGYSANYAVYVHDPNVKQNFRRSTAKKEFLKLGADDSKGQIDRAIAEEMSL
;
A
#
# COMPACT_ATOMS: atom_id res chain seq x y z
N MET A 1 36.69 -40.57 12.11
CA MET A 1 36.30 -40.38 10.70
C MET A 1 35.22 -39.31 10.64
N GLY A 2 35.52 -38.12 10.08
CA GLY A 2 34.51 -37.07 9.90
C GLY A 2 33.70 -37.35 8.63
N VAL A 3 32.38 -37.53 8.76
CA VAL A 3 31.50 -37.71 7.62
C VAL A 3 31.47 -36.41 6.81
N LYS A 4 31.99 -36.42 5.57
CA LYS A 4 31.84 -35.28 4.65
C LYS A 4 30.39 -35.19 4.20
N VAL A 5 29.62 -34.31 4.83
CA VAL A 5 28.24 -34.00 4.42
C VAL A 5 28.30 -33.29 3.06
N LYS A 6 27.86 -33.96 2.00
CA LYS A 6 27.69 -33.38 0.66
C LYS A 6 26.32 -32.72 0.59
N GLY A 7 26.22 -31.53 -0.02
CA GLY A 7 24.93 -30.87 -0.28
C GLY A 7 24.54 -29.72 0.65
N LEU A 8 25.30 -29.41 1.71
CA LEU A 8 25.05 -28.25 2.59
C LEU A 8 24.99 -26.92 1.81
N LYS A 9 25.87 -26.76 0.80
CA LYS A 9 25.84 -25.59 -0.09
C LYS A 9 24.55 -25.51 -0.92
N GLN A 10 24.05 -26.65 -1.39
CA GLN A 10 22.81 -26.74 -2.18
C GLN A 10 21.57 -26.47 -1.30
N ALA A 11 21.55 -27.03 -0.09
CA ALA A 11 20.49 -26.79 0.88
C ALA A 11 20.43 -25.32 1.30
N LYS A 12 21.59 -24.69 1.54
CA LYS A 12 21.67 -23.26 1.82
C LYS A 12 21.14 -22.42 0.66
N ALA A 13 21.58 -22.69 -0.58
CA ALA A 13 21.11 -21.95 -1.75
C ALA A 13 19.60 -22.09 -1.98
N ASN A 14 19.04 -23.30 -1.83
CA ASN A 14 17.60 -23.51 -1.94
C ASN A 14 16.83 -22.82 -0.82
N PHE A 15 17.38 -22.81 0.39
CA PHE A 15 16.79 -22.12 1.53
C PHE A 15 16.78 -20.61 1.33
N ASP A 16 17.89 -20.03 0.86
CA ASP A 16 18.00 -18.60 0.54
C ASP A 16 16.97 -18.22 -0.56
N HIS A 17 16.86 -19.03 -1.61
CA HIS A 17 15.84 -18.82 -2.66
C HIS A 17 14.41 -18.90 -2.16
N LEU A 18 14.11 -19.83 -1.25
CA LEU A 18 12.77 -20.00 -0.70
C LEU A 18 12.43 -18.84 0.24
N ILE A 19 13.39 -18.37 1.04
CA ILE A 19 13.24 -17.16 1.83
C ILE A 19 12.98 -15.96 0.91
N ASP A 20 13.77 -15.77 -0.14
CA ASP A 20 13.61 -14.63 -1.04
C ASP A 20 12.24 -14.62 -1.74
N ASP A 21 11.75 -15.79 -2.20
CA ASP A 21 10.42 -15.89 -2.81
C ASP A 21 9.29 -15.68 -1.79
N VAL A 22 9.42 -16.23 -0.58
CA VAL A 22 8.43 -16.04 0.50
C VAL A 22 8.40 -14.58 0.97
N VAL A 23 9.56 -13.97 1.20
CA VAL A 23 9.69 -12.56 1.59
C VAL A 23 9.21 -11.66 0.47
N GLY A 24 9.52 -11.96 -0.79
CA GLY A 24 9.00 -11.22 -1.95
C GLY A 24 7.47 -11.26 -2.02
N LYS A 25 6.87 -12.44 -1.87
CA LYS A 25 5.40 -12.60 -1.87
C LYS A 25 4.73 -11.94 -0.67
N LYS A 26 5.29 -12.08 0.53
CA LYS A 26 4.80 -11.43 1.76
C LYS A 26 4.90 -9.91 1.63
N ALA A 27 5.99 -9.37 1.11
CA ALA A 27 6.18 -7.93 0.93
C ALA A 27 5.24 -7.34 -0.14
N VAL A 28 4.98 -8.06 -1.25
CA VAL A 28 3.96 -7.64 -2.23
C VAL A 28 2.58 -7.63 -1.59
N ARG A 29 2.22 -8.67 -0.82
CA ARG A 29 0.94 -8.74 -0.10
C ARG A 29 0.79 -7.63 0.93
N ALA A 30 1.83 -7.38 1.72
CA ALA A 30 1.89 -6.26 2.65
C ALA A 30 1.65 -4.94 1.92
N THR A 31 2.31 -4.72 0.78
CA THR A 31 2.10 -3.50 -0.02
C THR A 31 0.64 -3.35 -0.46
N TYR A 32 0.01 -4.42 -0.95
CA TYR A 32 -1.42 -4.37 -1.29
C TYR A 32 -2.31 -4.05 -0.07
N ARG A 33 -2.03 -4.65 1.10
CA ARG A 33 -2.78 -4.35 2.34
C ARG A 33 -2.58 -2.91 2.78
N ILE A 34 -1.37 -2.38 2.72
CA ILE A 34 -1.08 -0.97 3.03
C ILE A 34 -1.88 -0.05 2.11
N LEU A 35 -1.82 -0.27 0.79
CA LEU A 35 -2.58 0.53 -0.18
C LEU A 35 -4.08 0.41 0.03
N PHE A 36 -4.56 -0.77 0.43
CA PHE A 36 -5.95 -0.99 0.77
C PHE A 36 -6.39 -0.15 1.96
N ILE A 37 -5.61 -0.17 3.05
CA ILE A 37 -5.86 0.61 4.26
C ILE A 37 -5.87 2.10 3.94
N ILE A 38 -4.82 2.62 3.28
CA ILE A 38 -4.72 4.03 2.91
C ILE A 38 -5.88 4.44 2.01
N GLY A 39 -6.20 3.64 0.98
CA GLY A 39 -7.28 3.93 0.06
C GLY A 39 -8.65 3.97 0.74
N THR A 40 -8.87 3.06 1.69
CA THR A 40 -10.12 2.99 2.47
C THR A 40 -10.26 4.20 3.38
N GLN A 41 -9.20 4.55 4.13
CA GLN A 41 -9.23 5.72 5.00
C GLN A 41 -9.36 7.02 4.20
N ALA A 42 -8.62 7.16 3.10
CA ALA A 42 -8.73 8.32 2.21
C ALA A 42 -10.15 8.48 1.66
N SER A 43 -10.84 7.37 1.35
CA SER A 43 -12.23 7.40 0.83
C SER A 43 -13.25 7.95 1.83
N ILE A 44 -12.96 7.96 3.13
CA ILE A 44 -13.79 8.62 4.15
C ILE A 44 -13.71 10.15 4.00
N TYR A 45 -12.53 10.64 3.63
CA TYR A 45 -12.23 12.06 3.43
C TYR A 45 -12.49 12.55 2.01
N THR A 46 -12.60 11.64 1.04
CA THR A 46 -12.88 11.99 -0.34
C THR A 46 -14.27 12.59 -0.48
N PRO A 47 -14.38 13.80 -1.07
CA PRO A 47 -15.68 14.42 -1.34
C PRO A 47 -16.50 13.60 -2.32
N ILE A 48 -17.82 13.62 -2.12
CA ILE A 48 -18.79 12.95 -3.01
C ILE A 48 -19.78 14.00 -3.50
N ASP A 49 -19.74 14.27 -4.79
CA ASP A 49 -20.77 15.06 -5.49
C ASP A 49 -21.55 14.15 -6.45
N THR A 50 -20.88 13.60 -7.47
CA THR A 50 -21.46 12.67 -8.46
C THR A 50 -20.92 11.24 -8.34
N SER A 51 -20.22 10.92 -7.24
CA SER A 51 -19.49 9.66 -7.01
C SER A 51 -18.35 9.33 -7.99
N THR A 52 -18.16 10.11 -9.06
CA THR A 52 -17.08 9.89 -10.03
C THR A 52 -15.69 9.89 -9.38
N LEU A 53 -15.43 10.83 -8.46
CA LEU A 53 -14.13 10.92 -7.79
C LEU A 53 -13.85 9.65 -6.97
N ILE A 54 -14.73 9.30 -6.04
CA ILE A 54 -14.51 8.13 -5.17
C ILE A 54 -14.39 6.83 -5.98
N ASN A 55 -15.17 6.67 -7.06
CA ASN A 55 -15.12 5.49 -7.93
C ASN A 55 -13.90 5.46 -8.87
N SER A 56 -13.17 6.57 -8.99
CA SER A 56 -11.94 6.66 -9.78
C SER A 56 -10.68 6.26 -8.99
N GLN A 57 -10.83 5.81 -7.74
CA GLN A 57 -9.68 5.39 -6.92
C GLN A 57 -9.01 4.15 -7.52
N PHE A 58 -7.70 4.21 -7.69
CA PHE A 58 -6.89 3.08 -8.13
C PHE A 58 -5.77 2.79 -7.14
N ARG A 59 -5.30 1.54 -7.19
CA ARG A 59 -4.14 1.05 -6.43
C ARG A 59 -3.27 0.25 -7.39
N GLU A 60 -1.99 0.55 -7.42
CA GLU A 60 -1.02 -0.09 -8.29
C GLU A 60 0.18 -0.54 -7.45
N VAL A 61 0.63 -1.78 -7.64
CA VAL A 61 1.85 -2.30 -7.03
C VAL A 61 2.80 -2.69 -8.16
N LYS A 62 3.99 -2.12 -8.13
CA LYS A 62 5.08 -2.48 -9.03
C LYS A 62 6.19 -3.15 -8.22
N ALA A 63 6.30 -4.46 -8.37
CA ALA A 63 7.37 -5.25 -7.79
C ALA A 63 8.60 -5.22 -8.72
N GLY A 64 9.59 -4.38 -8.39
CA GLY A 64 10.92 -4.45 -9.02
C GLY A 64 11.83 -5.42 -8.28
N ASN A 65 13.03 -5.68 -8.83
CA ASN A 65 13.96 -6.67 -8.28
C ASN A 65 14.49 -6.35 -6.87
N LYS A 66 14.50 -5.08 -6.44
CA LYS A 66 15.01 -4.65 -5.12
C LYS A 66 14.05 -3.78 -4.33
N ILE A 67 13.06 -3.18 -4.99
CA ILE A 67 12.13 -2.23 -4.38
C ILE A 67 10.72 -2.57 -4.88
N ILE A 68 9.80 -2.71 -3.96
CA ILE A 68 8.37 -2.78 -4.25
C ILE A 68 7.82 -1.37 -4.06
N THR A 69 7.20 -0.83 -5.10
CA THR A 69 6.56 0.49 -5.04
C THR A 69 5.05 0.32 -5.11
N GLY A 70 4.35 0.85 -4.12
CA GLY A 70 2.90 0.97 -4.12
C GLY A 70 2.45 2.39 -4.45
N ARG A 71 1.38 2.53 -5.23
CA ARG A 71 0.73 3.81 -5.55
C ARG A 71 -0.76 3.70 -5.31
N VAL A 72 -1.34 4.71 -4.69
CA VAL A 72 -2.79 4.90 -4.58
C VAL A 72 -3.12 6.30 -5.04
N GLY A 73 -4.18 6.44 -5.82
CA GLY A 73 -4.54 7.72 -6.42
C GLY A 73 -5.95 7.70 -6.99
N TYR A 74 -6.29 8.76 -7.70
CA TYR A 74 -7.58 8.93 -8.36
C TYR A 74 -7.33 9.23 -9.83
N SER A 75 -8.03 8.53 -10.73
CA SER A 75 -7.89 8.73 -12.17
C SER A 75 -8.73 9.91 -12.70
N ALA A 76 -9.64 10.46 -11.91
CA ALA A 76 -10.37 11.67 -12.27
C ALA A 76 -9.42 12.87 -12.37
N ASN A 77 -9.33 13.50 -13.55
CA ASN A 77 -8.43 14.64 -13.81
C ASN A 77 -8.61 15.80 -12.82
N TYR A 78 -9.83 16.03 -12.35
CA TYR A 78 -10.13 17.11 -11.41
C TYR A 78 -9.72 16.78 -9.95
N ALA A 79 -9.28 15.56 -9.66
CA ALA A 79 -8.90 15.14 -8.31
C ALA A 79 -7.78 16.02 -7.73
N VAL A 80 -6.88 16.53 -8.56
CA VAL A 80 -5.79 17.43 -8.14
C VAL A 80 -6.35 18.71 -7.51
N TYR A 81 -7.31 19.35 -8.16
CA TYR A 81 -7.95 20.57 -7.61
C TYR A 81 -8.78 20.28 -6.36
N VAL A 82 -9.40 19.09 -6.29
CA VAL A 82 -10.15 18.68 -5.11
C VAL A 82 -9.22 18.38 -3.93
N HIS A 83 -8.05 17.84 -4.19
CA HIS A 83 -7.04 17.54 -3.18
C HIS A 83 -6.32 18.79 -2.66
N ASP A 84 -6.08 19.78 -3.54
CA ASP A 84 -5.33 20.99 -3.23
C ASP A 84 -6.02 21.85 -2.14
N PRO A 85 -5.34 22.15 -1.01
CA PRO A 85 -5.88 22.99 0.06
C PRO A 85 -6.08 24.45 -0.35
N ASN A 86 -5.36 24.94 -1.37
CA ASN A 86 -5.46 26.34 -1.81
C ASN A 86 -6.73 26.60 -2.65
N VAL A 87 -7.32 25.55 -3.21
CA VAL A 87 -8.55 25.66 -4.02
C VAL A 87 -9.76 25.61 -3.10
N LYS A 88 -10.42 26.77 -2.91
CA LYS A 88 -11.67 26.87 -2.15
C LYS A 88 -12.75 25.99 -2.76
N GLN A 89 -13.35 25.12 -1.96
CA GLN A 89 -14.42 24.22 -2.36
C GLN A 89 -15.44 24.08 -1.23
N ASN A 90 -16.71 23.96 -1.60
CA ASN A 90 -17.79 23.68 -0.66
C ASN A 90 -18.15 22.19 -0.77
N PHE A 91 -17.88 21.43 0.28
CA PHE A 91 -18.20 20.01 0.31
C PHE A 91 -19.61 19.77 0.84
N ARG A 92 -20.35 18.88 0.18
CA ARG A 92 -21.65 18.39 0.67
C ARG A 92 -21.50 17.42 1.83
N ARG A 93 -20.43 16.62 1.81
CA ARG A 93 -20.13 15.59 2.82
C ARG A 93 -19.36 16.20 3.99
N SER A 94 -19.85 16.00 5.22
CA SER A 94 -19.27 16.58 6.44
C SER A 94 -17.87 16.07 6.77
N THR A 95 -17.58 14.81 6.45
CA THR A 95 -16.26 14.19 6.65
C THR A 95 -15.26 14.54 5.55
N ALA A 96 -15.69 15.24 4.49
CA ALA A 96 -14.82 15.54 3.38
C ALA A 96 -13.73 16.52 3.79
N LYS A 97 -12.49 16.19 3.44
CA LYS A 97 -11.32 17.03 3.75
C LYS A 97 -10.48 17.23 2.51
N LYS A 98 -9.79 18.35 2.46
CA LYS A 98 -8.66 18.56 1.56
C LYS A 98 -7.52 17.62 1.94
N GLU A 99 -6.57 17.43 1.04
CA GLU A 99 -5.42 16.55 1.25
C GLU A 99 -5.81 15.11 1.66
N PHE A 100 -6.98 14.63 1.21
CA PHE A 100 -7.59 13.37 1.68
C PHE A 100 -6.69 12.12 1.58
N LEU A 101 -5.83 12.01 0.56
CA LEU A 101 -4.84 10.92 0.46
C LEU A 101 -3.76 11.00 1.54
N LYS A 102 -3.27 12.22 1.83
CA LYS A 102 -2.24 12.46 2.83
C LYS A 102 -2.80 12.23 4.23
N LEU A 103 -3.95 12.83 4.54
CA LEU A 103 -4.66 12.60 5.81
C LEU A 103 -5.05 11.13 5.98
N GLY A 104 -5.49 10.47 4.90
CA GLY A 104 -5.80 9.04 4.94
C GLY A 104 -4.59 8.18 5.27
N ALA A 105 -3.41 8.51 4.74
CA ALA A 105 -2.17 7.81 5.07
C ALA A 105 -1.70 8.11 6.50
N ASP A 106 -1.74 9.37 6.92
CA ASP A 106 -1.30 9.81 8.24
C ASP A 106 -2.15 9.20 9.37
N ASP A 107 -3.47 9.22 9.24
CA ASP A 107 -4.38 8.65 10.24
C ASP A 107 -4.32 7.11 10.28
N SER A 108 -3.84 6.49 9.21
CA SER A 108 -3.75 5.03 9.09
C SER A 108 -2.40 4.45 9.54
N LYS A 109 -1.43 5.26 9.96
CA LYS A 109 -0.06 4.78 10.30
C LYS A 109 -0.08 3.58 11.26
N GLY A 110 -0.84 3.66 12.35
CA GLY A 110 -0.93 2.54 13.30
C GLY A 110 -1.63 1.29 12.77
N GLN A 111 -2.49 1.39 11.73
CA GLN A 111 -3.06 0.23 11.05
C GLN A 111 -2.07 -0.37 10.04
N ILE A 112 -1.34 0.50 9.33
CA ILE A 112 -0.27 0.14 8.39
C ILE A 112 0.82 -0.65 9.10
N ASP A 113 1.32 -0.13 10.23
CA ASP A 113 2.40 -0.78 10.99
C ASP A 113 2.00 -2.17 11.49
N ARG A 114 0.75 -2.31 11.96
CA ARG A 114 0.19 -3.61 12.36
C ARG A 114 0.06 -4.56 11.18
N ALA A 115 -0.46 -4.10 10.05
CA ALA A 115 -0.59 -4.93 8.85
C ALA A 115 0.77 -5.41 8.32
N ILE A 116 1.80 -4.56 8.40
CA ILE A 116 3.18 -4.94 8.05
C ILE A 116 3.68 -6.01 9.01
N ALA A 117 3.52 -5.81 10.31
CA ALA A 117 3.97 -6.78 11.32
C ALA A 117 3.30 -8.15 11.14
N GLU A 118 1.98 -8.17 10.89
CA GLU A 118 1.23 -9.39 10.60
C GLU A 118 1.75 -10.11 9.35
N GLU A 119 1.93 -9.40 8.24
CA GLU A 119 2.37 -10.00 6.96
C GLU A 119 3.83 -10.48 7.00
N MET A 120 4.68 -9.80 7.76
CA MET A 120 6.11 -10.11 7.88
C MET A 120 6.41 -11.10 9.01
N SER A 121 5.45 -11.38 9.89
CA SER A 121 5.59 -12.45 10.89
C SER A 121 5.78 -13.80 10.20
N LEU A 122 6.64 -14.65 10.80
CA LEU A 122 7.04 -15.94 10.25
C LEU A 122 5.94 -16.99 10.42
#